data_AF-A0A6J8A6P1-F1
#
_entry.id   AF-A0A6J8A6P1-F1
#
_cell.length_a   1.000
_cell.length_b   1.000
_cell.length_c   1.000
_cell.angle_alpha   90.00
_cell.angle_beta   90.00
_cell.angle_gamma   90.00
#
_symmetry.space_group_name_H-M   'P 1'
#
loop_
_entity.id
_entity.type
_entity.pdbx_description
1 polymer ?
#
loop_
_entity_poly.entity_id
_entity_poly.type
_entity_poly.pdbx_seq_one_letter_code
_entity_poly.pdbx_strand_id
1 'polypeptide(L)'
;MSQLWLFRNFRGQEKKKKRQFKADKRLYETERKRKHRKTQNKISTINTINDIKNTFSNKMEKSRAVKSMKRALPTTPKKRVAVMATYLDNKHSPTVQSLEKLKFVVTPEEKTDIQLGNAVLNDLKEIVDQAKFSRSDSARTALSVIVASTSGKNITKERKKTLLSRKLGLPLKRLSKGKRVRTQIFTSEKSCWTYIERKNEERCY
;
A
#
# COMPACT_ATOMS: atom_id res chain seq x y z
N MET A 1 -71.87 -6.00 15.96
CA MET A 1 -71.11 -5.02 15.14
C MET A 1 -69.70 -4.67 15.68
N SER A 2 -69.17 -5.32 16.73
CA SER A 2 -67.92 -4.87 17.41
C SER A 2 -66.62 -5.51 16.91
N GLN A 3 -66.64 -6.77 16.44
CA GLN A 3 -65.40 -7.52 16.12
C GLN A 3 -64.71 -7.10 14.80
N LEU A 4 -65.47 -6.68 13.79
CA LEU A 4 -64.92 -6.26 12.48
C LEU A 4 -64.17 -4.91 12.53
N TRP A 5 -64.56 -4.00 13.43
CA TRP A 5 -63.90 -2.70 13.59
C TRP A 5 -62.55 -2.84 14.32
N LEU A 6 -62.50 -3.68 15.37
CA LEU A 6 -61.27 -4.00 16.10
C LEU A 6 -60.22 -4.65 15.18
N PHE A 7 -60.62 -5.59 14.33
CA PHE A 7 -59.69 -6.28 13.40
C PHE A 7 -59.10 -5.34 12.33
N ARG A 8 -59.90 -4.38 11.85
CA ARG A 8 -59.48 -3.38 10.86
C ARG A 8 -58.52 -2.35 11.46
N ASN A 9 -58.75 -1.95 12.72
CA ASN A 9 -57.82 -1.11 13.48
C ASN A 9 -56.50 -1.83 13.81
N PHE A 10 -56.54 -3.13 14.13
CA PHE A 10 -55.35 -3.93 14.39
C PHE A 10 -54.46 -4.09 13.14
N ARG A 11 -55.05 -4.40 11.97
CA ARG A 11 -54.30 -4.39 10.68
C ARG A 11 -53.78 -3.00 10.31
N GLY A 12 -54.50 -1.93 10.66
CA GLY A 12 -54.05 -0.55 10.48
C GLY A 12 -52.81 -0.21 11.33
N GLN A 13 -52.81 -0.64 12.59
CA GLN A 13 -51.69 -0.52 13.53
C GLN A 13 -50.46 -1.30 13.06
N GLU A 14 -50.62 -2.55 12.61
CA GLU A 14 -49.52 -3.34 12.05
C GLU A 14 -48.90 -2.73 10.79
N LYS A 15 -49.74 -2.20 9.89
CA LYS A 15 -49.26 -1.51 8.68
C LYS A 15 -48.48 -0.25 9.02
N LYS A 16 -48.88 0.51 10.05
CA LYS A 16 -48.13 1.67 10.56
C LYS A 16 -46.79 1.26 11.17
N LYS A 17 -46.75 0.23 12.02
CA LYS A 17 -45.51 -0.32 12.61
C LYS A 17 -44.54 -0.82 11.53
N LYS A 18 -45.03 -1.53 10.51
CA LYS A 18 -44.20 -1.98 9.37
C LYS A 18 -43.64 -0.83 8.54
N ARG A 19 -44.36 0.29 8.41
CA ARG A 19 -43.88 1.50 7.71
C ARG A 19 -42.81 2.24 8.52
N GLN A 20 -43.01 2.39 9.83
CA GLN A 20 -42.00 2.98 10.74
C GLN A 20 -40.71 2.16 10.73
N PHE A 21 -40.80 0.84 10.91
CA PHE A 21 -39.62 -0.03 10.87
C PHE A 21 -38.84 0.06 9.53
N LYS A 22 -39.54 0.17 8.40
CA LYS A 22 -38.90 0.38 7.09
C LYS A 22 -38.24 1.76 6.98
N ALA A 23 -38.83 2.80 7.56
CA ALA A 23 -38.26 4.15 7.60
C ALA A 23 -37.00 4.18 8.48
N ASP A 24 -37.05 3.60 9.66
CA ASP A 24 -35.93 3.54 10.61
C ASP A 24 -34.76 2.71 10.04
N LYS A 25 -35.05 1.58 9.38
CA LYS A 25 -34.04 0.79 8.69
C LYS A 25 -33.35 1.58 7.57
N ARG A 26 -34.10 2.39 6.82
CA ARG A 26 -33.53 3.28 5.78
C ARG A 26 -32.64 4.35 6.39
N LEU A 27 -33.08 4.98 7.49
CA LEU A 27 -32.30 5.99 8.22
C LEU A 27 -30.99 5.40 8.75
N TYR A 28 -31.05 4.24 9.39
CA TYR A 28 -29.89 3.51 9.89
C TYR A 28 -28.89 3.18 8.77
N GLU A 29 -29.36 2.67 7.62
CA GLU A 29 -28.50 2.38 6.47
C GLU A 29 -27.87 3.65 5.90
N THR A 30 -28.60 4.77 5.83
CA THR A 30 -28.04 6.06 5.39
C THR A 30 -26.99 6.59 6.36
N GLU A 31 -27.21 6.50 7.67
CA GLU A 31 -26.24 6.93 8.67
C GLU A 31 -24.99 6.05 8.65
N ARG A 32 -25.14 4.73 8.54
CA ARG A 32 -24.03 3.79 8.41
C ARG A 32 -23.18 4.11 7.19
N LYS A 33 -23.80 4.38 6.03
CA LYS A 33 -23.11 4.82 4.81
C LYS A 33 -22.42 6.18 5.00
N ARG A 34 -23.05 7.14 5.70
CA ARG A 34 -22.48 8.46 6.00
C ARG A 34 -21.25 8.36 6.90
N LYS A 35 -21.31 7.55 7.98
CA LYS A 35 -20.18 7.28 8.87
C LYS A 35 -19.03 6.60 8.10
N HIS A 36 -19.34 5.61 7.25
CA HIS A 36 -18.34 4.91 6.44
C HIS A 36 -17.64 5.81 5.40
N ARG A 37 -18.37 6.78 4.81
CA ARG A 37 -17.77 7.81 3.94
C ARG A 37 -16.88 8.78 4.72
N LYS A 38 -17.31 9.19 5.92
CA LYS A 38 -16.51 10.07 6.80
C LYS A 38 -15.20 9.39 7.24
N THR A 39 -15.21 8.09 7.52
CA THR A 39 -13.99 7.34 7.87
C THR A 39 -13.07 7.11 6.67
N GLN A 40 -13.61 6.88 5.47
CA GLN A 40 -12.78 6.81 4.26
C GLN A 40 -12.13 8.15 3.86
N ASN A 41 -12.80 9.27 4.15
CA ASN A 41 -12.25 10.60 3.87
C ASN A 41 -11.16 11.05 4.86
N LYS A 42 -10.84 10.25 5.91
CA LYS A 42 -9.82 10.58 6.92
C LYS A 42 -8.44 9.97 6.65
N ILE A 43 -8.20 9.33 5.51
CA ILE A 43 -6.85 8.90 5.13
C ILE A 43 -6.16 10.06 4.40
N SER A 44 -5.62 10.96 5.21
CA SER A 44 -4.71 12.03 4.81
C SER A 44 -3.40 11.43 4.32
N THR A 45 -3.29 11.28 3.02
CA THR A 45 -1.99 11.32 2.36
C THR A 45 -2.15 12.15 1.10
N ILE A 46 -1.13 12.96 0.83
CA ILE A 46 -0.90 13.69 -0.40
C ILE A 46 -1.61 15.06 -0.50
N ASN A 47 -1.04 16.05 0.19
CA ASN A 47 -1.45 17.46 0.07
C ASN A 47 -1.27 17.99 -1.38
N THR A 48 -0.34 17.45 -2.19
CA THR A 48 -0.18 17.82 -3.61
C THR A 48 -1.20 17.20 -4.58
N ILE A 49 -1.78 16.03 -4.26
CA ILE A 49 -2.81 15.40 -5.12
C ILE A 49 -4.19 16.00 -4.83
N ASN A 50 -4.39 16.55 -3.63
CA ASN A 50 -5.64 17.19 -3.28
C ASN A 50 -5.85 18.50 -4.05
N ASP A 51 -4.79 19.23 -4.39
CA ASP A 51 -4.89 20.46 -5.20
C ASP A 51 -5.33 20.17 -6.65
N ILE A 52 -4.83 19.09 -7.27
CA ILE A 52 -5.27 18.64 -8.60
C ILE A 52 -6.71 18.11 -8.57
N LYS A 53 -7.10 17.46 -7.48
CA LYS A 53 -8.47 16.96 -7.32
C LYS A 53 -9.49 18.10 -7.28
N ASN A 54 -9.07 19.29 -6.88
CA ASN A 54 -9.89 20.50 -6.78
C ASN A 54 -9.82 21.41 -8.02
N THR A 55 -9.06 21.04 -9.06
CA THR A 55 -8.97 21.85 -10.29
C THR A 55 -10.27 21.90 -11.08
N PHE A 56 -11.09 20.85 -10.99
CA PHE A 56 -12.44 20.85 -11.56
C PHE A 56 -13.42 21.48 -10.56
N SER A 57 -14.27 22.39 -11.03
CA SER A 57 -15.26 23.09 -10.20
C SER A 57 -16.21 22.10 -9.52
N ASN A 58 -16.57 21.02 -10.21
CA ASN A 58 -17.38 19.95 -9.62
C ASN A 58 -17.06 18.55 -10.14
N LYS A 59 -17.56 17.53 -9.43
CA LYS A 59 -17.36 16.12 -9.77
C LYS A 59 -17.93 15.73 -11.15
N MET A 60 -19.01 16.39 -11.58
CA MET A 60 -19.67 16.08 -12.84
C MET A 60 -18.87 16.56 -14.04
N GLU A 61 -18.27 17.74 -13.94
CA GLU A 61 -17.36 18.31 -14.91
C GLU A 61 -16.16 17.39 -15.13
N LYS A 62 -15.51 16.95 -14.05
CA LYS A 62 -14.43 15.94 -14.11
C LYS A 62 -14.88 14.67 -14.81
N SER A 63 -16.07 14.15 -14.47
CA SER A 63 -16.62 12.93 -15.09
C SER A 63 -16.87 13.11 -16.58
N ARG A 64 -17.41 14.27 -17.00
CA ARG A 64 -17.63 14.61 -18.41
C ARG A 64 -16.31 14.72 -19.17
N ALA A 65 -15.32 15.41 -18.61
CA ALA A 65 -13.98 15.52 -19.20
C ALA A 65 -13.33 14.14 -19.40
N VAL A 66 -13.37 13.28 -18.38
CA VAL A 66 -12.84 11.90 -18.49
C VAL A 66 -13.60 11.08 -19.54
N LYS A 67 -14.93 11.21 -19.62
CA LYS A 67 -15.72 10.53 -20.67
C LYS A 67 -15.37 11.04 -22.07
N SER A 68 -15.16 12.34 -22.23
CA SER A 68 -14.75 12.96 -23.49
C SER A 68 -13.38 12.40 -23.94
N MET A 69 -12.39 12.46 -23.06
CA MET A 69 -11.06 11.89 -23.31
C MET A 69 -11.12 10.40 -23.69
N LYS A 70 -11.92 9.60 -22.96
CA LYS A 70 -12.08 8.17 -23.26
C LYS A 70 -12.69 7.90 -24.64
N ARG A 71 -13.55 8.80 -25.14
CA ARG A 71 -14.13 8.69 -26.49
C ARG A 71 -13.13 9.07 -27.58
N ALA A 72 -12.25 10.02 -27.30
CA ALA A 72 -11.19 10.44 -28.24
C ALA A 72 -10.06 9.42 -28.38
N LEU A 73 -9.86 8.55 -27.38
CA LEU A 73 -8.84 7.51 -27.43
C LEU A 73 -9.28 6.28 -28.25
N PRO A 74 -8.33 5.51 -28.82
CA PRO A 74 -8.63 4.29 -29.56
C PRO A 74 -9.48 3.28 -28.75
N THR A 75 -10.36 2.54 -29.41
CA THR A 75 -11.25 1.57 -28.74
C THR A 75 -10.48 0.41 -28.11
N THR A 76 -9.39 -0.07 -28.73
CA THR A 76 -8.61 -1.21 -28.22
C THR A 76 -7.61 -0.79 -27.13
N PRO A 77 -7.50 -1.54 -26.01
CA PRO A 77 -6.62 -1.17 -24.90
C PRO A 77 -5.14 -1.09 -25.30
N LYS A 78 -4.65 -2.00 -26.15
CA LYS A 78 -3.26 -1.97 -26.64
C LYS A 78 -2.92 -0.66 -27.35
N LYS A 79 -3.77 -0.22 -28.28
CA LYS A 79 -3.57 1.06 -29.00
C LYS A 79 -3.66 2.26 -28.05
N ARG A 80 -4.54 2.23 -27.04
CA ARG A 80 -4.58 3.31 -26.03
C ARG A 80 -3.27 3.43 -25.27
N VAL A 81 -2.72 2.29 -24.82
CA VAL A 81 -1.44 2.27 -24.11
C VAL A 81 -0.32 2.82 -25.00
N ALA A 82 -0.26 2.40 -26.27
CA ALA A 82 0.73 2.90 -27.21
C ALA A 82 0.64 4.43 -27.39
N VAL A 83 -0.56 4.97 -27.64
CA VAL A 83 -0.78 6.42 -27.79
C VAL A 83 -0.41 7.19 -26.51
N MET A 84 -0.77 6.67 -25.34
CA MET A 84 -0.40 7.29 -24.07
C MET A 84 1.11 7.22 -23.81
N ALA A 85 1.78 6.12 -24.16
CA ALA A 85 3.22 6.01 -24.06
C ALA A 85 3.92 7.03 -24.96
N THR A 86 3.54 7.09 -26.24
CA THR A 86 4.09 8.09 -27.18
C THR A 86 3.84 9.52 -26.75
N TYR A 87 2.70 9.79 -26.11
CA TYR A 87 2.40 11.11 -25.55
C TYR A 87 3.30 11.46 -24.38
N LEU A 88 3.51 10.51 -23.46
CA LEU A 88 4.37 10.70 -22.28
C LEU A 88 5.86 10.78 -22.64
N ASP A 89 6.28 10.17 -23.75
CA ASP A 89 7.65 10.29 -24.26
C ASP A 89 7.98 11.71 -24.78
N ASN A 90 6.95 12.52 -25.08
CA ASN A 90 7.14 13.90 -25.50
C ASN A 90 7.41 14.85 -24.31
N LYS A 91 8.70 15.02 -23.99
CA LYS A 91 9.18 15.89 -22.91
C LYS A 91 8.88 17.38 -23.09
N HIS A 92 8.54 17.82 -24.30
CA HIS A 92 8.26 19.23 -24.60
C HIS A 92 6.81 19.62 -24.27
N SER A 93 5.93 18.66 -23.99
CA SER A 93 4.55 18.98 -23.60
C SER A 93 4.51 19.59 -22.18
N PRO A 94 3.87 20.76 -21.99
CA PRO A 94 3.75 21.40 -20.68
C PRO A 94 3.00 20.52 -19.67
N THR A 95 2.11 19.66 -20.17
CA THR A 95 1.39 18.69 -19.32
C THR A 95 2.32 17.58 -18.83
N VAL A 96 3.26 17.09 -19.64
CA VAL A 96 4.23 16.06 -19.25
C VAL A 96 5.19 16.61 -18.20
N GLN A 97 5.70 17.84 -18.41
CA GLN A 97 6.51 18.53 -17.41
C GLN A 97 5.76 18.76 -16.09
N SER A 98 4.46 19.08 -16.16
CA SER A 98 3.62 19.20 -14.97
C SER A 98 3.44 17.84 -14.27
N LEU A 99 3.25 16.76 -15.03
CA LEU A 99 3.15 15.40 -14.49
C LEU A 99 4.46 14.91 -13.86
N GLU A 100 5.62 15.30 -14.41
CA GLU A 100 6.94 15.03 -13.83
C GLU A 100 7.12 15.77 -12.50
N LYS A 101 6.81 17.07 -12.44
CA LYS A 101 6.84 17.85 -11.18
C LYS A 101 5.94 17.22 -10.11
N LEU A 102 4.82 16.64 -10.52
CA LEU A 102 3.86 15.96 -9.66
C LEU A 102 4.22 14.49 -9.35
N LYS A 103 5.34 13.98 -9.87
CA LYS A 103 5.84 12.60 -9.70
C LYS A 103 4.86 11.52 -10.20
N PHE A 104 4.06 11.84 -11.22
CA PHE A 104 3.22 10.85 -11.92
C PHE A 104 3.95 10.17 -13.07
N VAL A 105 4.94 10.85 -13.66
CA VAL A 105 5.85 10.31 -14.67
C VAL A 105 7.21 10.13 -14.02
N VAL A 106 7.78 8.94 -14.18
CA VAL A 106 9.11 8.61 -13.64
C VAL A 106 10.17 9.31 -14.48
N THR A 107 10.96 10.17 -13.85
CA THR A 107 12.07 10.86 -14.51
C THR A 107 13.14 9.85 -14.94
N PRO A 108 13.98 10.14 -15.95
CA PRO A 108 15.04 9.22 -16.36
C PRO A 108 15.99 8.87 -15.19
N GLU A 109 16.27 9.83 -14.31
CA GLU A 109 17.09 9.62 -13.10
C GLU A 109 16.40 8.69 -12.08
N GLU A 110 15.10 8.86 -11.84
CA GLU A 110 14.35 7.95 -10.98
C GLU A 110 14.28 6.53 -11.59
N LYS A 111 14.26 6.40 -12.92
CA LYS A 111 14.33 5.08 -13.58
C LYS A 111 15.67 4.40 -13.31
N THR A 112 16.79 5.14 -13.40
CA THR A 112 18.12 4.59 -13.11
C THR A 112 18.24 4.18 -11.64
N ASP A 113 17.71 4.99 -10.71
CA ASP A 113 17.71 4.66 -9.28
C ASP A 113 16.87 3.42 -8.98
N ILE A 114 15.70 3.29 -9.62
CA ILE A 114 14.85 2.10 -9.49
C ILE A 114 15.56 0.87 -10.06
N GLN A 115 16.24 1.00 -11.21
CA GLN A 115 16.99 -0.09 -11.81
C GLN A 115 18.15 -0.53 -10.91
N LEU A 116 18.94 0.42 -10.40
CA LEU A 116 20.02 0.16 -9.46
C LEU A 116 19.49 -0.51 -8.19
N GLY A 117 18.42 0.03 -7.61
CA GLY A 117 17.80 -0.55 -6.42
C GLY A 117 17.27 -1.97 -6.66
N ASN A 118 16.74 -2.25 -7.84
CA ASN A 118 16.30 -3.61 -8.20
C ASN A 118 17.49 -4.56 -8.41
N ALA A 119 18.59 -4.10 -9.03
CA ALA A 119 19.80 -4.89 -9.20
C ALA A 119 20.38 -5.29 -7.83
N VAL A 120 20.58 -4.32 -6.94
CA VAL A 120 21.05 -4.57 -5.57
C VAL A 120 20.13 -5.52 -4.80
N LEU A 121 18.80 -5.40 -4.97
CA LEU A 121 17.85 -6.31 -4.33
C LEU A 121 17.92 -7.73 -4.90
N ASN A 122 18.22 -7.89 -6.19
CA ASN A 122 18.40 -9.20 -6.80
C ASN A 122 19.70 -9.84 -6.31
N ASP A 123 20.81 -9.10 -6.26
CA ASP A 123 22.08 -9.59 -5.72
C ASP A 123 21.93 -10.02 -4.25
N LEU A 124 21.25 -9.20 -3.43
CA LEU A 124 20.94 -9.56 -2.05
C LEU A 124 20.08 -10.82 -1.94
N LYS A 125 19.14 -11.01 -2.87
CA LYS A 125 18.30 -12.21 -2.90
C LYS A 125 19.14 -13.44 -3.23
N GLU A 126 20.05 -13.35 -4.19
CA GLU A 126 20.96 -14.45 -4.55
C GLU A 126 21.85 -14.84 -3.38
N ILE A 127 22.47 -13.87 -2.70
CA ILE A 127 23.29 -14.11 -1.50
C ILE A 127 22.43 -14.76 -0.40
N VAL A 128 21.21 -14.27 -0.18
CA VAL A 128 20.28 -14.85 0.79
C VAL A 128 19.91 -16.28 0.43
N ASP A 129 19.62 -16.57 -0.83
CA ASP A 129 19.25 -17.90 -1.29
C ASP A 129 20.44 -18.87 -1.12
N GLN A 130 21.67 -18.46 -1.47
CA GLN A 130 22.89 -19.24 -1.23
C GLN A 130 23.10 -19.54 0.27
N ALA A 131 22.98 -18.52 1.13
CA ALA A 131 23.19 -18.67 2.57
C ALA A 131 22.05 -19.43 3.27
N LYS A 132 20.82 -19.39 2.73
CA LYS A 132 19.63 -20.01 3.33
C LYS A 132 19.65 -21.54 3.26
N PHE A 133 20.18 -22.11 2.19
CA PHE A 133 20.23 -23.57 2.00
C PHE A 133 21.47 -24.23 2.61
N SER A 134 22.53 -23.46 2.87
CA SER A 134 23.71 -23.97 3.55
C SER A 134 23.45 -24.26 5.03
N ARG A 135 24.00 -25.38 5.51
CA ARG A 135 23.92 -25.81 6.92
C ARG A 135 25.16 -25.41 7.75
N SER A 136 26.13 -24.70 7.17
CA SER A 136 27.34 -24.28 7.87
C SER A 136 27.06 -23.15 8.87
N ASP A 137 27.86 -23.08 9.93
CA ASP A 137 27.75 -21.99 10.90
C ASP A 137 28.14 -20.63 10.29
N SER A 138 29.11 -20.63 9.37
CA SER A 138 29.47 -19.44 8.57
C SER A 138 28.32 -18.93 7.70
N ALA A 139 27.50 -19.81 7.12
CA ALA A 139 26.35 -19.38 6.33
C ALA A 139 25.24 -18.80 7.21
N ARG A 140 25.05 -19.36 8.41
CA ARG A 140 24.09 -18.83 9.39
C ARG A 140 24.50 -17.45 9.92
N THR A 141 25.79 -17.25 10.24
CA THR A 141 26.30 -15.94 10.64
C THR A 141 26.15 -14.93 9.51
N ALA A 142 26.59 -15.27 8.29
CA ALA A 142 26.44 -14.41 7.11
C ALA A 142 24.98 -13.99 6.89
N LEU A 143 24.04 -14.93 6.97
CA LEU A 143 22.61 -14.63 6.84
C LEU A 143 22.09 -13.72 7.95
N SER A 144 22.56 -13.88 9.18
CA SER A 144 22.22 -12.99 10.30
C SER A 144 22.72 -11.56 10.04
N VAL A 145 23.97 -11.41 9.60
CA VAL A 145 24.59 -10.13 9.24
C VAL A 145 23.81 -9.47 8.10
N ILE A 146 23.53 -10.18 7.01
CA ILE A 146 22.76 -9.65 5.87
C ILE A 146 21.39 -9.15 6.31
N VAL A 147 20.67 -9.94 7.12
CA VAL A 147 19.34 -9.56 7.61
C VAL A 147 19.42 -8.34 8.54
N ALA A 148 20.42 -8.26 9.41
CA ALA A 148 20.61 -7.08 10.27
C ALA A 148 21.02 -5.83 9.47
N SER A 149 21.88 -5.98 8.46
CA SER A 149 22.33 -4.90 7.56
C SER A 149 21.19 -4.37 6.68
N THR A 150 20.26 -5.21 6.27
CA THR A 150 19.07 -4.79 5.48
C THR A 150 17.91 -4.28 6.34
N SER A 151 17.84 -4.63 7.63
CA SER A 151 16.70 -4.31 8.51
C SER A 151 16.81 -2.95 9.22
N GLY A 152 16.97 -1.87 8.46
CA GLY A 152 17.09 -0.50 8.98
C GLY A 152 15.77 0.14 9.45
N LYS A 153 15.87 1.26 10.21
CA LYS A 153 14.70 2.00 10.75
C LYS A 153 13.64 2.30 9.69
N ASN A 154 14.06 2.71 8.48
CA ASN A 154 13.16 3.04 7.36
C ASN A 154 12.37 1.85 6.81
N ILE A 155 12.95 0.64 6.83
CA ILE A 155 12.36 -0.59 6.30
C ILE A 155 11.42 -1.23 7.32
N THR A 156 11.60 -0.92 8.61
CA THR A 156 10.83 -1.56 9.69
C THR A 156 9.38 -1.11 9.81
N LYS A 157 8.98 -0.09 9.03
CA LYS A 157 7.56 0.23 8.80
C LYS A 157 6.88 -0.96 8.14
N GLU A 158 5.71 -1.36 8.66
CA GLU A 158 5.07 -2.64 8.33
C GLU A 158 4.93 -2.91 6.83
N ARG A 159 4.49 -1.91 6.04
CA ARG A 159 4.36 -2.01 4.58
C ARG A 159 5.69 -2.25 3.84
N LYS A 160 6.78 -1.61 4.28
CA LYS A 160 8.09 -1.75 3.62
C LYS A 160 8.75 -3.07 4.02
N LYS A 161 8.55 -3.51 5.25
CA LYS A 161 8.99 -4.83 5.75
C LYS A 161 8.34 -5.98 4.98
N THR A 162 7.03 -5.90 4.71
CA THR A 162 6.33 -6.92 3.92
C THR A 162 6.79 -6.95 2.47
N LEU A 163 7.05 -5.78 1.87
CA LEU A 163 7.61 -5.69 0.54
C LEU A 163 9.01 -6.30 0.46
N LEU A 164 9.90 -5.94 1.40
CA LEU A 164 11.26 -6.49 1.45
C LEU A 164 11.26 -8.01 1.68
N SER A 165 10.41 -8.49 2.59
CA SER A 165 10.22 -9.92 2.87
C SER A 165 9.87 -10.71 1.61
N ARG A 166 8.96 -10.18 0.78
CA ARG A 166 8.59 -10.79 -0.50
C ARG A 166 9.73 -10.76 -1.50
N LYS A 167 10.45 -9.65 -1.60
CA LYS A 167 11.59 -9.50 -2.53
C LYS A 167 12.75 -10.45 -2.18
N LEU A 168 13.09 -10.58 -0.90
CA LEU A 168 14.21 -11.42 -0.42
C LEU A 168 13.81 -12.88 -0.11
N GLY A 169 12.53 -13.26 -0.20
CA GLY A 169 12.11 -14.63 0.13
C GLY A 169 12.30 -15.04 1.59
N LEU A 170 12.28 -14.07 2.52
CA LEU A 170 12.54 -14.26 3.94
C LEU A 170 11.28 -14.09 4.79
N PRO A 171 11.12 -14.84 5.90
CA PRO A 171 9.97 -14.68 6.78
C PRO A 171 10.05 -13.35 7.57
N LEU A 172 8.91 -12.69 7.77
CA LEU A 172 8.80 -11.41 8.48
C LEU A 172 9.45 -11.43 9.87
N LYS A 173 9.33 -12.56 10.58
CA LYS A 173 9.95 -12.76 11.90
C LYS A 173 11.46 -12.59 11.85
N ARG A 174 12.11 -13.03 10.77
CA ARG A 174 13.57 -12.93 10.61
C ARG A 174 14.02 -11.48 10.39
N LEU A 175 13.29 -10.70 9.59
CA LEU A 175 13.56 -9.26 9.44
C LEU A 175 13.36 -8.48 10.74
N SER A 176 12.32 -8.81 11.53
CA SER A 176 12.13 -8.20 12.85
C SER A 176 13.30 -8.51 13.81
N LYS A 177 13.80 -9.76 13.78
CA LYS A 177 15.00 -10.15 14.55
C LYS A 177 16.24 -9.41 14.07
N GLY A 178 16.44 -9.29 12.75
CA GLY A 178 17.54 -8.53 12.16
C GLY A 178 17.58 -7.08 12.64
N LYS A 179 16.42 -6.40 12.74
CA LYS A 179 16.36 -5.05 13.33
C LYS A 179 16.88 -5.04 14.77
N ARG A 180 16.44 -5.99 15.60
CA ARG A 180 16.85 -6.09 17.02
C ARG A 180 18.36 -6.30 17.14
N VAL A 181 18.90 -7.24 16.37
CA VAL A 181 20.34 -7.51 16.30
C VAL A 181 21.11 -6.27 15.86
N ARG A 182 20.68 -5.62 14.76
CA ARG A 182 21.25 -4.37 14.28
C ARG A 182 21.26 -3.30 15.37
N THR A 183 20.14 -3.09 16.07
CA THR A 183 20.08 -2.08 17.14
C THR A 183 21.02 -2.43 18.28
N GLN A 184 21.06 -3.68 18.72
CA GLN A 184 21.97 -4.14 19.78
C GLN A 184 23.41 -3.84 19.39
N ILE A 185 23.84 -4.26 18.19
CA ILE A 185 25.20 -4.03 17.68
C ILE A 185 25.62 -2.56 17.72
N PHE A 186 24.73 -1.64 17.34
CA PHE A 186 25.04 -0.21 17.33
C PHE A 186 24.84 0.48 18.69
N THR A 187 24.28 -0.18 19.70
CA THR A 187 24.02 0.43 21.02
C THR A 187 24.82 -0.17 22.16
N SER A 188 25.27 -1.42 22.07
CA SER A 188 26.06 -2.06 23.12
C SER A 188 27.53 -2.15 22.75
N GLU A 189 28.40 -1.88 23.72
CA GLU A 189 29.86 -1.93 23.54
C GLU A 189 30.39 -3.36 23.31
N LYS A 190 29.66 -4.39 23.77
CA LYS A 190 30.08 -5.80 23.71
C LYS A 190 29.47 -6.62 22.57
N SER A 191 28.63 -6.02 21.73
CA SER A 191 27.89 -6.75 20.69
C SER A 191 28.65 -6.80 19.38
N CYS A 192 28.92 -8.00 18.88
CA CYS A 192 29.56 -8.26 17.59
C CYS A 192 28.53 -8.68 16.52
N TRP A 193 28.81 -8.41 15.24
CA TRP A 193 27.94 -8.77 14.10
C TRP A 193 27.77 -10.28 13.93
N THR A 194 28.74 -11.03 14.41
CA THR A 194 28.87 -12.48 14.30
C THR A 194 28.39 -13.22 15.55
N TYR A 195 27.82 -12.51 16.53
CA TYR A 195 27.39 -13.08 17.80
C TYR A 195 26.29 -14.13 17.60
N ILE A 196 26.59 -15.38 17.94
CA ILE A 196 25.58 -16.45 18.08
C ILE A 196 25.65 -16.99 19.49
N GLU A 197 24.65 -16.66 20.30
CA GLU A 197 24.46 -17.26 21.62
C GLU A 197 23.88 -18.67 21.47
N ARG A 198 24.66 -19.69 21.79
CA ARG A 198 24.13 -21.05 22.02
C ARG A 198 24.01 -21.29 23.51
N LYS A 199 23.10 -22.20 23.87
CA LYS A 199 22.78 -22.58 25.26
C LYS A 199 24.00 -22.94 26.12
N ASN A 200 25.15 -23.28 25.52
CA ASN A 200 26.35 -23.74 26.21
C ASN A 200 27.67 -23.04 25.80
N GLU A 201 27.69 -22.05 24.89
CA GLU A 201 28.96 -21.40 24.49
C GLU A 201 28.72 -20.00 23.88
N GLU A 202 29.50 -19.03 24.37
CA GLU A 202 29.62 -17.68 23.80
C GLU A 202 30.79 -17.66 22.81
N ARG A 203 30.53 -17.36 21.52
CA ARG A 203 31.60 -17.11 20.54
C ARG A 203 31.25 -15.88 19.70
N CYS A 204 32.10 -14.87 19.77
CA CYS A 204 32.20 -13.81 18.74
C CYS A 204 33.24 -14.26 17.71
N TYR A 205 32.89 -14.17 16.42
CA TYR A 205 33.83 -14.38 15.31
C TYR A 205 34.31 -13.06 14.72
#